data_AF-A0A260QAD2-F1
#
_entry.id   AF-A0A260QAD2-F1
#
_cell.length_a   1.000
_cell.length_b   1.000
_cell.length_c   1.000
_cell.angle_alpha   90.00
_cell.angle_beta   90.00
_cell.angle_gamma   90.00
#
_symmetry.space_group_name_H-M   'P 1'
#
loop_
_entity.id
_entity.type
_entity.pdbx_description
1 polymer ?
#
loop_
_entity_poly.entity_id
_entity_poly.type
_entity_poly.pdbx_seq_one_letter_code
_entity_poly.pdbx_strand_id
1 'polypeptide(L)'
;MSATGAAFTIMFFDCGAPFGDGDNPSKLDTPTWVAVDKHGHPVATLATQVHREQTVAGVPFDRCVTTFALASTRTKATAEVVRAAQSYWLKSHQLTLYRTGTASEKGAACLSDLGIDIAPFRKQKYEQWRAREDQLDEMQRQQPESPRGFNGDNPYTTLTDDQADELREKWLAEAEALLKVNPTGYP
;
A
#
# COMPACT_ATOMS: atom_id res chain seq x y z
N MET A 1 -29.14 -23.26 -2.56
CA MET A 1 -28.04 -22.38 -2.99
C MET A 1 -28.36 -20.97 -2.48
N SER A 2 -27.80 -20.56 -1.35
CA SER A 2 -28.05 -19.23 -0.77
C SER A 2 -26.99 -18.28 -1.31
N ALA A 3 -27.41 -17.23 -2.01
CA ALA A 3 -26.53 -16.13 -2.36
C ALA A 3 -26.05 -15.49 -1.05
N THR A 4 -24.81 -15.76 -0.66
CA THR A 4 -24.09 -14.94 0.32
C THR A 4 -23.86 -13.58 -0.33
N GLY A 5 -24.87 -12.71 -0.25
CA GLY A 5 -24.72 -11.30 -0.57
C GLY A 5 -23.49 -10.77 0.16
N ALA A 6 -22.63 -10.04 -0.55
CA ALA A 6 -21.41 -9.50 0.03
C ALA A 6 -21.77 -8.76 1.33
N ALA A 7 -21.10 -9.10 2.43
CA ALA A 7 -21.36 -8.51 3.75
C ALA A 7 -20.93 -7.04 3.85
N PHE A 8 -20.50 -6.47 2.72
CA PHE A 8 -19.96 -5.14 2.54
C PHE A 8 -20.18 -4.72 1.08
N THR A 9 -20.35 -3.42 0.87
CA THR A 9 -20.36 -2.80 -0.46
C THR A 9 -18.98 -2.19 -0.70
N ILE A 10 -18.43 -2.34 -1.91
CA ILE A 10 -17.17 -1.69 -2.30
C ILE A 10 -17.52 -0.41 -3.05
N MET A 11 -16.94 0.70 -2.62
CA MET A 11 -17.09 2.01 -3.25
C MET A 11 -15.75 2.46 -3.82
N PHE A 12 -15.77 3.01 -5.04
CA PHE A 12 -14.58 3.55 -5.70
C PHE A 12 -14.61 5.08 -5.72
N PHE A 13 -13.47 5.70 -5.47
CA PHE A 13 -13.28 7.14 -5.47
C PHE A 13 -12.09 7.50 -6.36
N ASP A 14 -12.36 8.16 -7.49
CA ASP A 14 -11.35 8.61 -8.47
C ASP A 14 -10.84 10.03 -8.18
N CYS A 15 -10.76 10.41 -6.90
CA CYS A 15 -10.31 11.73 -6.48
C CYS A 15 -9.05 11.59 -5.63
N GLY A 16 -8.06 12.45 -5.88
CA GLY A 16 -6.85 12.58 -5.07
C GLY A 16 -7.24 12.74 -3.60
N ALA A 17 -7.14 11.66 -2.86
CA ALA A 17 -7.59 11.56 -1.49
C ALA A 17 -6.60 12.28 -0.56
N PRO A 18 -7.07 12.78 0.60
CA PRO A 18 -6.28 13.58 1.53
C PRO A 18 -5.21 12.79 2.32
N PHE A 19 -4.90 11.56 1.90
CA PHE A 19 -3.91 10.72 2.58
C PHE A 19 -2.49 11.31 2.41
N GLY A 20 -2.07 12.16 3.34
CA GLY A 20 -0.68 12.63 3.47
C GLY A 20 -0.51 14.02 4.08
N ASP A 21 0.15 14.09 5.23
CA ASP A 21 0.92 15.26 5.68
C ASP A 21 2.41 14.91 5.50
N GLY A 22 3.14 15.66 4.68
CA GLY A 22 4.61 15.60 4.61
C GLY A 22 5.23 15.61 3.21
N ASP A 23 5.53 16.82 2.70
CA ASP A 23 6.66 17.17 1.83
C ASP A 23 7.00 16.31 0.59
N ASN A 24 6.02 16.07 -0.30
CA ASN A 24 6.34 16.00 -1.74
C ASN A 24 5.11 16.37 -2.61
N PRO A 25 5.29 17.17 -3.69
CA PRO A 25 4.30 18.12 -4.15
C PRO A 25 3.41 17.58 -5.27
N SER A 26 2.22 18.17 -5.37
CA SER A 26 1.12 17.87 -6.29
C SER A 26 0.19 16.76 -5.81
N LYS A 27 -1.09 17.11 -5.78
CA LYS A 27 -2.25 16.25 -5.49
C LYS A 27 -2.18 15.05 -6.41
N LEU A 28 -1.62 13.94 -5.93
CA LEU A 28 -1.56 12.70 -6.69
C LEU A 28 -2.99 12.20 -6.86
N ASP A 29 -3.34 11.81 -8.09
CA ASP A 29 -4.49 10.95 -8.34
C ASP A 29 -4.26 9.68 -7.50
N THR A 30 -4.94 9.58 -6.36
CA THR A 30 -4.88 8.43 -5.45
C THR A 30 -6.23 7.75 -5.42
N PRO A 31 -6.56 6.95 -6.46
CA PRO A 31 -7.84 6.28 -6.49
C PRO A 31 -7.95 5.37 -5.28
N THR A 32 -9.12 5.41 -4.65
CA THR A 32 -9.34 4.81 -3.33
C THR A 32 -10.56 3.89 -3.39
N TRP A 33 -10.42 2.71 -2.81
CA TRP A 33 -11.50 1.73 -2.63
C TRP A 33 -11.84 1.63 -1.16
N VAL A 34 -13.12 1.74 -0.82
CA VAL A 34 -13.61 1.63 0.55
C VAL A 34 -14.64 0.50 0.61
N ALA A 35 -14.42 -0.47 1.49
CA ALA A 35 -15.45 -1.43 1.85
C ALA A 35 -16.28 -0.86 3.00
N VAL A 36 -17.59 -0.72 2.81
CA VAL A 36 -18.52 -0.28 3.84
C VAL A 36 -19.38 -1.43 4.33
N ASP A 37 -19.68 -1.45 5.63
CA ASP A 37 -20.63 -2.41 6.20
C ASP A 37 -22.10 -1.99 5.95
N LYS A 38 -23.04 -2.80 6.46
CA LYS A 38 -24.48 -2.54 6.32
C LYS A 38 -24.98 -1.25 6.97
N HIS A 39 -24.17 -0.63 7.84
CA HIS A 39 -24.46 0.63 8.51
C HIS A 39 -23.81 1.82 7.79
N GLY A 40 -23.06 1.57 6.71
CA GLY A 40 -22.34 2.60 5.97
C GLY A 40 -20.98 2.94 6.57
N HIS A 41 -20.48 2.17 7.54
CA HIS A 41 -19.17 2.43 8.15
C HIS A 41 -18.04 1.75 7.36
N PRO A 42 -16.89 2.42 7.15
CA PRO A 42 -15.75 1.84 6.47
C PRO A 42 -15.14 0.75 7.35
N VAL A 43 -15.04 -0.46 6.78
CA VAL A 43 -14.39 -1.62 7.41
C VAL A 43 -13.06 -1.97 6.77
N ALA A 44 -12.82 -1.50 5.54
CA ALA A 44 -11.51 -1.52 4.90
C ALA A 44 -11.36 -0.36 3.93
N THR A 45 -10.12 0.08 3.72
CA THR A 45 -9.76 1.05 2.70
C THR A 45 -8.46 0.63 2.02
N LEU A 46 -8.38 0.86 0.72
CA LEU A 46 -7.18 0.73 -0.09
C LEU A 46 -7.03 2.00 -0.93
N ALA A 47 -5.98 2.78 -0.70
CA ALA A 47 -5.57 3.82 -1.63
C ALA A 47 -4.45 3.28 -2.53
N THR A 48 -4.48 3.65 -3.81
CA THR A 48 -3.43 3.27 -4.76
C THR A 48 -2.76 4.48 -5.37
N GLN A 49 -1.53 4.30 -5.85
CA GLN A 49 -0.76 5.32 -6.54
C GLN A 49 -0.38 4.81 -7.92
N VAL A 50 -0.72 5.57 -8.96
CA VAL A 50 -0.39 5.22 -10.35
C VAL A 50 1.01 5.74 -10.67
N HIS A 51 1.88 4.85 -11.13
CA HIS A 51 3.21 5.20 -11.63
C HIS A 51 3.17 5.28 -13.14
N ARG A 52 3.16 6.51 -13.67
CA ARG A 52 3.14 6.79 -15.12
C ARG A 52 4.55 6.97 -15.70
N GLU A 53 5.55 7.13 -14.84
CA GLU A 53 6.94 7.30 -15.23
C GLU A 53 7.55 5.95 -15.61
N GLN A 54 8.20 5.91 -16.77
CA GLN A 54 8.97 4.74 -17.21
C GLN A 54 10.21 4.50 -16.37
N THR A 55 10.59 5.41 -15.47
CA THR A 55 11.81 5.29 -14.66
C THR A 55 11.56 5.80 -13.24
N VAL A 56 11.35 4.90 -12.27
CA VAL A 56 11.21 5.27 -10.86
C VAL A 56 12.57 5.08 -10.18
N ALA A 57 13.13 6.15 -9.60
CA ALA A 57 14.44 6.13 -8.94
C ALA A 57 15.58 5.55 -9.82
N GLY A 58 15.57 5.84 -11.13
CA GLY A 58 16.59 5.38 -12.08
C GLY A 58 16.37 3.96 -12.65
N VAL A 59 15.26 3.30 -12.30
CA VAL A 59 14.96 1.93 -12.73
C VAL A 59 13.84 1.95 -13.77
N PRO A 60 14.06 1.42 -14.99
CA PRO A 60 13.01 1.25 -15.98
C PRO A 60 11.86 0.44 -15.39
N PHE A 61 10.67 1.00 -15.39
CA PHE A 61 9.50 0.41 -14.77
C PHE A 61 8.29 0.65 -15.65
N ASP A 62 7.67 -0.44 -16.09
CA ASP A 62 6.44 -0.36 -16.86
C ASP A 62 5.36 0.33 -16.04
N ARG A 63 4.46 1.03 -16.74
CA ARG A 63 3.32 1.70 -16.11
C ARG A 63 2.60 0.71 -15.22
N CYS A 64 2.45 1.06 -13.94
CA CYS A 64 1.84 0.18 -12.96
C CYS A 64 1.14 0.98 -11.87
N VAL A 65 0.59 0.25 -10.91
CA VAL A 65 -0.03 0.84 -9.73
C VAL A 65 0.55 0.20 -8.48
N THR A 66 0.76 0.98 -7.43
CA THR A 66 1.18 0.45 -6.12
C THR A 66 0.16 0.73 -5.03
N THR A 67 0.04 -0.17 -4.05
CA THR A 67 -0.72 0.10 -2.82
C THR A 67 -0.05 1.23 -2.03
N PHE A 68 -0.81 2.24 -1.62
CA PHE A 68 -0.30 3.36 -0.83
C PHE A 68 -0.73 3.26 0.63
N ALA A 69 -2.03 3.10 0.87
CA ALA A 69 -2.60 2.92 2.19
C ALA A 69 -3.51 1.70 2.17
N LEU A 70 -3.38 0.79 3.14
CA LEU A 70 -4.25 -0.36 3.31
C LEU A 70 -4.57 -0.53 4.79
N ALA A 71 -5.83 -0.26 5.15
CA ALA A 71 -6.33 -0.47 6.51
C ALA A 71 -7.59 -1.32 6.47
N SER A 72 -7.78 -2.15 7.50
CA SER A 72 -8.97 -2.98 7.62
C SER A 72 -9.18 -3.45 9.05
N THR A 73 -10.44 -3.56 9.44
CA THR A 73 -10.88 -4.25 10.67
C THR A 73 -11.26 -5.71 10.41
N ARG A 74 -11.30 -6.15 9.15
CA ARG A 74 -11.78 -7.49 8.74
C ARG A 74 -10.97 -8.04 7.57
N THR A 75 -10.32 -9.18 7.75
CA THR A 75 -9.53 -9.85 6.69
C THR A 75 -10.31 -10.06 5.38
N LYS A 76 -11.59 -10.43 5.48
CA LYS A 76 -12.44 -10.61 4.29
C LYS A 76 -12.65 -9.30 3.52
N ALA A 77 -12.81 -8.17 4.21
CA ALA A 77 -12.97 -6.87 3.57
C ALA A 77 -11.67 -6.44 2.87
N THR A 78 -10.51 -6.75 3.47
CA THR A 78 -9.18 -6.53 2.86
C THR A 78 -9.08 -7.22 1.50
N ALA A 79 -9.44 -8.50 1.42
CA ALA A 79 -9.36 -9.25 0.18
C ALA A 79 -10.24 -8.67 -0.93
N GLU A 80 -11.39 -8.10 -0.58
CA GLU A 80 -12.39 -7.64 -1.53
C GLU A 80 -12.04 -6.26 -2.09
N VAL A 81 -11.55 -5.33 -1.25
CA VAL A 81 -11.01 -4.05 -1.75
C VAL A 81 -9.79 -4.26 -2.65
N VAL A 82 -8.91 -5.21 -2.31
CA VAL A 82 -7.73 -5.53 -3.11
C VAL A 82 -8.12 -6.16 -4.45
N ARG A 83 -9.06 -7.12 -4.47
CA ARG A 83 -9.55 -7.73 -5.72
C ARG A 83 -10.28 -6.72 -6.61
N ALA A 84 -11.08 -5.84 -6.02
CA ALA A 84 -11.75 -4.77 -6.76
C ALA A 84 -10.73 -3.85 -7.44
N ALA A 85 -9.73 -3.38 -6.70
CA ALA A 85 -8.65 -2.56 -7.24
C ALA A 85 -7.84 -3.29 -8.32
N GLN A 86 -7.41 -4.52 -8.06
CA GLN A 86 -6.66 -5.33 -9.02
C GLN A 86 -7.44 -5.54 -10.32
N SER A 87 -8.73 -5.90 -10.22
CA SER A 87 -9.60 -6.08 -11.40
C SER A 87 -9.79 -4.78 -12.17
N TYR A 88 -10.00 -3.66 -11.48
CA TYR A 88 -10.15 -2.36 -12.12
C TYR A 88 -8.89 -1.96 -12.91
N TRP A 89 -7.72 -2.04 -12.26
CA TRP A 89 -6.46 -1.64 -12.88
C TRP A 89 -6.08 -2.53 -14.06
N LEU A 90 -6.26 -3.84 -13.92
CA LEU A 90 -5.93 -4.78 -14.98
C LEU A 90 -6.88 -4.64 -16.18
N LYS A 91 -8.21 -4.59 -15.94
CA LYS A 91 -9.19 -4.61 -17.04
C LYS A 91 -9.36 -3.26 -17.73
N SER A 92 -9.38 -2.17 -16.96
CA SER A 92 -9.67 -0.84 -17.50
C SER A 92 -8.43 -0.14 -18.03
N HIS A 93 -7.25 -0.44 -17.46
CA HIS A 93 -6.02 0.31 -17.74
C HIS A 93 -4.83 -0.57 -18.16
N GLN A 94 -4.96 -1.90 -18.15
CA GLN A 94 -3.87 -2.85 -18.40
C GLN A 94 -2.68 -2.64 -17.46
N LEU A 95 -2.94 -2.20 -16.22
CA LEU A 95 -1.91 -1.96 -15.21
C LEU A 95 -1.91 -3.07 -14.16
N THR A 96 -0.71 -3.53 -13.80
CA THR A 96 -0.53 -4.47 -12.69
C THR A 96 -0.48 -3.72 -11.37
N LEU A 97 -1.21 -4.22 -10.36
CA LEU A 97 -1.16 -3.74 -9.00
C LEU A 97 -0.03 -4.46 -8.22
N TYR A 98 0.88 -3.69 -7.66
CA TYR A 98 1.94 -4.16 -6.77
C TYR A 98 1.74 -3.62 -5.36
N ARG A 99 2.31 -4.29 -4.36
CA ARG A 99 2.40 -3.73 -3.01
C ARG A 99 3.65 -2.90 -2.82
N THR A 100 3.53 -1.84 -2.03
CA THR A 100 4.68 -1.19 -1.40
C THR A 100 5.13 -2.03 -0.19
N GLY A 101 6.42 -1.95 0.16
CA GLY A 101 7.01 -2.80 1.21
C GLY A 101 6.47 -2.55 2.62
N THR A 102 5.82 -1.42 2.87
CA THR A 102 5.24 -1.04 4.15
C THR A 102 3.86 -1.68 4.37
N ALA A 103 3.86 -2.75 5.13
CA ALA A 103 2.66 -3.37 5.69
C ALA A 103 3.03 -4.03 7.03
N SER A 104 2.05 -4.26 7.90
CA SER A 104 2.23 -5.24 8.98
C SER A 104 2.44 -6.63 8.39
N GLU A 105 3.01 -7.57 9.15
CA GLU A 105 3.22 -8.95 8.68
C GLU A 105 1.93 -9.60 8.17
N LYS A 106 0.82 -9.39 8.90
CA LYS A 106 -0.51 -9.90 8.51
C LYS A 106 -1.01 -9.27 7.20
N GLY A 107 -0.78 -7.97 7.01
CA GLY A 107 -1.12 -7.29 5.75
C GLY A 107 -0.28 -7.79 4.57
N ALA A 108 1.02 -7.98 4.79
CA ALA A 108 1.94 -8.54 3.81
C ALA A 108 1.53 -9.97 3.39
N ALA A 109 1.20 -10.83 4.34
CA ALA A 109 0.72 -12.19 4.07
C ALA A 109 -0.59 -12.17 3.27
N CYS A 110 -1.57 -11.36 3.68
CA CYS A 110 -2.84 -11.24 2.99
C CYS A 110 -2.67 -10.77 1.52
N LEU A 111 -1.78 -9.81 1.27
CA LEU A 111 -1.50 -9.35 -0.09
C LEU A 111 -0.80 -10.42 -0.93
N SER A 112 0.13 -11.16 -0.32
CA SER A 112 0.81 -12.29 -0.97
C SER A 112 -0.17 -13.41 -1.35
N ASP A 113 -1.11 -13.75 -0.47
CA ASP A 113 -2.16 -14.76 -0.72
C ASP A 113 -3.10 -14.36 -1.86
N LEU A 114 -3.21 -13.06 -2.13
CA LEU A 114 -3.99 -12.50 -3.24
C LEU A 114 -3.17 -12.38 -4.54
N GLY A 115 -1.91 -12.82 -4.53
CA GLY A 115 -1.00 -12.73 -5.68
C GLY A 115 -0.50 -11.30 -5.95
N ILE A 116 -0.53 -10.42 -4.94
CA ILE A 116 0.02 -9.06 -5.05
C ILE A 116 1.51 -9.09 -4.70
N ASP A 117 2.33 -9.08 -5.73
CA ASP A 117 3.78 -9.03 -5.61
C ASP A 117 4.27 -7.68 -5.08
N ILE A 118 5.43 -7.71 -4.41
CA ILE A 118 6.11 -6.46 -4.08
C ILE A 118 6.68 -5.83 -5.35
N ALA A 119 6.56 -4.50 -5.44
CA ALA A 119 7.04 -3.75 -6.60
C ALA A 119 8.54 -4.02 -6.87
N PRO A 120 8.94 -4.37 -8.11
CA PRO A 120 10.32 -4.66 -8.47
C PRO A 120 11.36 -3.61 -8.03
N PHE A 121 11.05 -2.32 -8.12
CA PHE A 121 11.97 -1.26 -7.66
C PHE A 121 12.26 -1.32 -6.14
N ARG A 122 11.34 -1.87 -5.33
CA ARG A 122 11.59 -2.12 -3.91
C ARG A 122 12.50 -3.32 -3.69
N LYS A 123 12.37 -4.38 -4.51
CA LYS A 123 13.30 -5.53 -4.51
C LYS A 123 14.73 -5.05 -4.77
N GLN A 124 14.92 -4.27 -5.82
CA GLN A 124 16.24 -3.73 -6.16
C GLN A 124 16.80 -2.79 -5.09
N LYS A 125 15.99 -1.90 -4.50
CA LYS A 125 16.44 -1.05 -3.39
C LYS A 125 16.89 -1.86 -2.18
N TYR A 126 16.25 -2.99 -1.90
CA TYR A 126 16.68 -3.89 -0.83
C TYR A 126 17.95 -4.63 -1.15
N GLU A 127 18.12 -5.11 -2.38
CA GLU A 127 19.38 -5.73 -2.81
C GLU A 127 20.55 -4.75 -2.67
N GLN A 128 20.34 -3.48 -3.05
CA GLN A 128 21.32 -2.41 -2.84
C GLN A 128 21.59 -2.14 -1.35
N TRP A 129 20.53 -2.09 -0.53
CA TRP A 129 20.65 -1.92 0.91
C TRP A 129 21.42 -3.09 1.55
N ARG A 130 21.08 -4.34 1.19
CA ARG A 130 21.76 -5.56 1.65
C ARG A 130 23.22 -5.60 1.26
N ALA A 131 23.54 -5.30 0.01
CA ALA A 131 24.94 -5.24 -0.44
C ALA A 131 25.75 -4.21 0.35
N ARG A 132 25.12 -3.11 0.77
CA ARG A 132 25.74 -2.08 1.59
C ARG A 132 25.90 -2.51 3.05
N GLU A 133 24.92 -3.20 3.63
CA GLU A 133 25.06 -3.82 4.96
C GLU A 133 26.21 -4.82 4.99
N ASP A 134 26.30 -5.69 3.98
CA ASP A 134 27.38 -6.68 3.90
C ASP A 134 28.77 -5.99 3.77
N GLN A 135 28.85 -4.85 3.08
CA GLN A 135 30.07 -4.02 3.01
C GLN A 135 30.41 -3.39 4.36
N LEU A 136 29.42 -2.88 5.09
CA LEU A 136 29.63 -2.30 6.43
C LEU A 136 30.09 -3.36 7.43
N ASP A 137 29.48 -4.54 7.39
CA ASP A 137 29.89 -5.67 8.23
C ASP A 137 31.32 -6.12 7.91
N GLU A 138 31.70 -6.14 6.64
CA GLU A 138 33.08 -6.46 6.22
C GLU A 138 34.08 -5.37 6.65
N MET A 139 33.73 -4.09 6.49
CA MET A 139 34.54 -2.97 6.99
C MET A 139 34.71 -3.04 8.51
N GLN A 140 33.66 -3.42 9.24
CA GLN A 140 33.69 -3.54 10.69
C GLN A 140 34.53 -4.73 11.17
N ARG A 141 34.55 -5.84 10.42
CA ARG A 141 35.49 -6.95 10.68
C ARG A 141 36.94 -6.53 10.46
N GLN A 142 37.21 -5.69 9.46
CA GLN A 142 38.55 -5.22 9.14
C GLN A 142 39.00 -4.06 10.06
N GLN A 143 38.07 -3.25 10.56
CA GLN A 143 38.32 -2.10 11.43
C GLN A 143 37.25 -2.00 12.54
N PRO A 144 37.46 -2.65 13.70
CA PRO A 144 36.47 -2.72 14.78
C PRO A 144 36.08 -1.37 15.41
N GLU A 145 36.94 -0.35 15.27
CA GLU A 145 36.74 0.98 15.87
C GLU A 145 36.01 1.98 14.95
N SER A 146 35.68 1.60 13.71
CA SER A 146 34.91 2.49 12.82
C SER A 146 33.45 2.57 13.27
N PRO A 147 32.87 3.77 13.50
CA PRO A 147 31.47 3.91 13.87
C PRO A 147 30.55 3.34 12.79
N ARG A 148 29.52 2.60 13.21
CA ARG A 148 28.44 2.13 12.33
C ARG A 148 27.63 3.34 11.84
N GLY A 149 28.06 3.94 10.74
CA GLY A 149 27.41 5.08 10.12
C GLY A 149 26.41 4.62 9.07
N PHE A 150 25.22 4.19 9.47
CA PHE A 150 24.12 4.07 8.50
C PHE A 150 22.73 4.32 9.11
N ASN A 151 22.06 5.36 8.61
CA ASN A 151 20.67 5.76 8.88
C ASN A 151 19.77 5.52 7.63
N GLY A 152 20.04 4.48 6.84
CA GLY A 152 19.18 4.16 5.70
C GLY A 152 18.11 3.15 6.09
N ASP A 153 16.85 3.59 6.11
CA ASP A 153 15.70 2.73 6.39
C ASP A 153 15.66 1.52 5.45
N ASN A 154 15.54 0.31 6.01
CA ASN A 154 15.32 -0.90 5.23
C ASN A 154 13.97 -0.78 4.48
N PRO A 155 13.94 -0.89 3.14
CA PRO A 155 12.72 -0.72 2.36
C PRO A 155 11.66 -1.82 2.57
N TYR A 156 11.98 -2.84 3.39
CA TYR A 156 11.12 -3.94 3.83
C TYR A 156 10.77 -3.88 5.33
N THR A 157 11.16 -2.82 6.05
CA THR A 157 10.76 -2.69 7.46
C THR A 157 9.24 -2.79 7.56
N THR A 158 8.78 -3.80 8.29
CA THR A 158 7.37 -3.98 8.62
C THR A 158 6.99 -2.96 9.68
N LEU A 159 5.74 -2.53 9.64
CA LEU A 159 5.18 -1.70 10.71
C LEU A 159 5.17 -2.53 12.00
N THR A 160 5.49 -1.90 13.13
CA THR A 160 5.17 -2.50 14.43
C THR A 160 3.64 -2.60 14.57
N ASP A 161 3.15 -3.44 15.48
CA ASP A 161 1.71 -3.57 15.70
C ASP A 161 1.07 -2.23 16.11
N ASP A 162 1.74 -1.46 16.98
CA ASP A 162 1.27 -0.13 17.40
C ASP A 162 1.19 0.84 16.21
N GLN A 163 2.24 0.89 15.37
CA GLN A 163 2.24 1.74 14.17
C GLN A 163 1.16 1.30 13.16
N ALA A 164 0.94 -0.01 13.02
CA ALA A 164 -0.10 -0.55 12.16
C ALA A 164 -1.50 -0.18 12.66
N ASP A 165 -1.71 -0.15 13.97
CA ASP A 165 -2.98 0.24 14.58
C ASP A 165 -3.24 1.74 14.47
N GLU A 166 -2.24 2.59 14.74
CA GLU A 166 -2.36 4.05 14.54
C GLU A 166 -2.69 4.40 13.08
N LEU A 167 -1.98 3.79 12.12
CA LEU A 167 -2.27 4.00 10.69
C LEU A 167 -3.62 3.42 10.28
N ARG A 168 -4.04 2.30 10.88
CA ARG A 168 -5.36 1.70 10.64
C ARG A 168 -6.46 2.65 11.07
N GLU A 169 -6.37 3.21 12.27
CA GLU A 169 -7.35 4.17 12.79
C GLU A 169 -7.39 5.44 11.94
N LYS A 170 -6.20 6.00 11.63
CA LYS A 170 -6.06 7.18 10.76
C LYS A 170 -6.72 6.96 9.40
N TRP A 171 -6.37 5.89 8.68
CA TRP A 171 -6.85 5.67 7.32
C TRP A 171 -8.33 5.32 7.26
N LEU A 172 -8.88 4.63 8.26
CA LEU A 172 -10.33 4.39 8.34
C LEU A 172 -11.09 5.68 8.66
N ALA A 173 -10.54 6.57 9.49
CA ALA A 173 -11.13 7.89 9.75
C ALA A 173 -11.13 8.77 8.48
N GLU A 174 -10.06 8.72 7.68
CA GLU A 174 -9.99 9.41 6.40
C GLU A 174 -10.98 8.83 5.37
N ALA A 175 -11.16 7.51 5.34
CA ALA A 175 -12.19 6.86 4.51
C ALA A 175 -13.61 7.27 4.92
N GLU A 176 -13.88 7.37 6.24
CA GLU A 176 -15.15 7.88 6.77
C GLU A 176 -15.40 9.34 6.35
N ALA A 177 -14.37 10.18 6.38
CA ALA A 177 -14.45 11.56 5.90
C ALA A 177 -14.74 11.62 4.39
N LEU A 178 -14.09 10.76 3.60
CA LEU A 178 -14.31 10.66 2.16
C LEU A 178 -15.75 10.27 1.82
N LEU A 179 -16.32 9.30 2.55
CA LEU A 179 -17.70 8.86 2.41
C LEU A 179 -18.71 9.98 2.71
N LYS A 180 -18.43 10.83 3.71
CA LYS A 180 -19.31 11.96 4.05
C LYS A 180 -19.35 13.03 2.95
N VAL A 181 -18.23 13.24 2.26
CA VAL A 181 -18.14 14.21 1.16
C VAL A 181 -18.69 13.63 -0.13
N ASN A 182 -18.52 12.32 -0.37
CA ASN A 182 -18.92 11.62 -1.60
C ASN A 182 -19.76 10.37 -1.27
N PRO A 183 -21.01 10.51 -0.83
CA PRO A 183 -21.80 9.40 -0.27
C PRO A 183 -22.18 8.29 -1.25
N THR A 184 -22.03 8.50 -2.57
CA THR A 184 -22.42 7.51 -3.57
C THR A 184 -21.25 6.75 -4.19
N GLY A 185 -20.02 7.27 -4.13
CA GLY A 185 -18.88 6.71 -4.86
C GLY A 185 -19.18 6.46 -6.36
N TYR A 186 -18.25 5.81 -7.05
CA TYR A 186 -18.51 5.17 -8.34
C TYR A 186 -18.81 3.69 -8.11
N PRO A 187 -19.85 3.12 -8.76
CA PRO A 187 -20.19 1.71 -8.68
C PRO A 187 -19.20 0.81 -9.45
#